data_AF-A0A957PFA3-F1
#
_entry.id   AF-A0A957PFA3-F1
#
_cell.length_a   1.000
_cell.length_b   1.000
_cell.length_c   1.000
_cell.angle_alpha   90.00
_cell.angle_beta   90.00
_cell.angle_gamma   90.00
#
_symmetry.space_group_name_H-M   'P 1'
#
loop_
_entity.id
_entity.type
_entity.pdbx_description
1 polymer ?
#
loop_
_entity_poly.entity_id
_entity_poly.type
_entity_poly.pdbx_seq_one_letter_code
_entity_poly.pdbx_strand_id
1 'polypeptide(L)'
;MKSVRSKLIFFCTLLLALAGVGIERLQSGAPVAMAKSMESVVAAPVNAPDVAAIPTAFSYQGFLRLADGSLATGSYDITLKIYTTVTGGAALYTESFANTVVNNGNFSVIVGDTTPIAAGVFDNANLYIGVTVAPDPEMLPRQRLYPVPWAMQAGQAALADAATTLVKDATVDGIIINKGATNEGALKVTSSGPGWGSGIRFQNTAANRTYGIYVAQDGIWHFADDTAGADRFFVGPLGEMHTRQNFIADGPIHSNSNVTADGFISAAGNVVAQGKVVASQGFSGNCTSQYTGGNTIICNNDVAETFATDQQTEPGDLVVFTPEDRDMTAVRLSTEPYEPMIVGVVSTNPGLVFDQGQTYLAGDNANLITDEKTVVAMVGRVPTKFSLENGSINIG
;
A
#
# COMPACT_ATOMS: atom_id res chain seq x y z
N MET A 1 -59.85 -55.69 18.73
CA MET A 1 -59.34 -55.60 20.13
C MET A 1 -57.87 -55.21 20.06
N LYS A 2 -57.24 -54.41 20.94
CA LYS A 2 -57.62 -53.34 21.89
C LYS A 2 -56.36 -52.40 21.90
N SER A 3 -56.46 -51.06 21.91
CA SER A 3 -56.55 -50.17 23.11
C SER A 3 -55.48 -50.48 24.18
N VAL A 4 -54.68 -49.55 24.76
CA VAL A 4 -54.66 -48.06 24.83
C VAL A 4 -53.16 -47.64 24.91
N ARG A 5 -52.56 -46.66 24.20
CA ARG A 5 -52.66 -45.17 24.16
C ARG A 5 -52.13 -44.40 25.41
N SER A 6 -51.43 -43.28 25.13
CA SER A 6 -51.51 -41.97 25.85
C SER A 6 -50.52 -41.55 26.98
N LYS A 7 -49.52 -40.71 26.59
CA LYS A 7 -49.08 -39.44 27.26
C LYS A 7 -48.36 -39.54 28.63
N LEU A 8 -47.56 -38.59 29.15
CA LEU A 8 -46.88 -37.31 28.74
C LEU A 8 -45.62 -37.17 29.67
N ILE A 9 -44.66 -36.23 29.63
CA ILE A 9 -44.58 -34.82 29.20
C ILE A 9 -43.08 -34.46 28.96
N PHE A 10 -42.75 -33.59 27.97
CA PHE A 10 -41.50 -32.81 27.72
C PHE A 10 -40.11 -33.54 27.72
N PHE A 11 -39.24 -33.47 26.69
CA PHE A 11 -38.57 -32.36 25.97
C PHE A 11 -37.72 -31.44 26.88
N CYS A 12 -36.47 -31.08 26.58
CA CYS A 12 -35.63 -31.18 25.35
C CYS A 12 -34.21 -31.69 25.76
N THR A 13 -33.31 -32.37 25.01
CA THR A 13 -32.87 -32.35 23.58
C THR A 13 -32.36 -30.98 23.09
N LEU A 14 -31.47 -30.82 22.09
CA LEU A 14 -30.82 -31.67 21.05
C LEU A 14 -29.44 -31.01 20.72
N LEU A 15 -28.37 -31.54 20.12
CA LEU A 15 -27.93 -32.80 19.41
C LEU A 15 -26.51 -33.15 20.03
N LEU A 16 -25.59 -34.06 19.67
CA LEU A 16 -25.24 -34.92 18.50
C LEU A 16 -24.70 -34.16 17.25
N ALA A 17 -24.03 -34.75 16.26
CA ALA A 17 -23.89 -36.18 15.91
C ALA A 17 -22.50 -36.61 15.38
N LEU A 18 -22.23 -37.92 15.45
CA LEU A 18 -21.23 -38.65 14.66
C LEU A 18 -21.91 -39.33 13.47
N ALA A 19 -21.30 -39.35 12.27
CA ALA A 19 -21.54 -40.36 11.22
C ALA A 19 -20.56 -40.23 10.03
N GLY A 20 -20.26 -41.34 9.35
CA GLY A 20 -19.80 -41.36 7.96
C GLY A 20 -18.30 -41.59 7.73
N VAL A 21 -17.93 -42.77 7.23
CA VAL A 21 -16.60 -43.09 6.70
C VAL A 21 -16.75 -43.39 5.20
N GLY A 22 -15.86 -42.87 4.36
CA GLY A 22 -15.64 -43.44 3.02
C GLY A 22 -15.12 -42.49 1.93
N ILE A 23 -14.10 -42.99 1.22
CA ILE A 23 -13.63 -42.57 -0.12
C ILE A 23 -12.82 -41.25 -0.16
N GLU A 24 -11.54 -41.39 -0.50
CA GLU A 24 -10.62 -40.29 -0.82
C GLU A 24 -10.83 -39.78 -2.26
N ARG A 25 -10.69 -38.47 -2.47
CA ARG A 25 -10.16 -37.88 -3.72
C ARG A 25 -9.35 -36.63 -3.40
N LEU A 26 -8.17 -36.51 -4.04
CA LEU A 26 -7.21 -35.43 -3.83
C LEU A 26 -7.34 -34.36 -4.93
N GLN A 27 -7.98 -33.23 -4.61
CA GLN A 27 -8.03 -32.00 -5.40
C GLN A 27 -8.70 -30.90 -4.54
N SER A 28 -8.38 -29.60 -4.61
CA SER A 28 -7.14 -28.91 -5.05
C SER A 28 -7.30 -27.41 -4.73
N GLY A 29 -6.28 -26.76 -4.15
CA GLY A 29 -6.15 -25.30 -4.15
C GLY A 29 -7.22 -24.49 -3.38
N ALA A 30 -7.11 -24.45 -2.06
CA ALA A 30 -7.59 -23.31 -1.27
C ALA A 30 -6.37 -22.56 -0.72
N PRO A 31 -6.29 -21.21 -0.82
CA PRO A 31 -5.15 -20.48 -0.28
C PRO A 31 -5.16 -20.57 1.24
N VAL A 32 -4.08 -21.11 1.83
CA VAL A 32 -3.86 -21.04 3.28
C VAL A 32 -3.63 -19.58 3.63
N ALA A 33 -4.69 -18.93 4.10
CA ALA A 33 -4.62 -17.54 4.57
C ALA A 33 -3.72 -17.48 5.80
N MET A 34 -2.44 -17.17 5.60
CA MET A 34 -1.53 -16.78 6.67
C MET A 34 -1.85 -15.37 7.17
N ALA A 35 -3.08 -15.19 7.67
CA ALA A 35 -3.42 -14.20 8.67
C ALA A 35 -2.75 -14.60 10.01
N LYS A 36 -1.41 -14.68 9.99
CA LYS A 36 -0.62 -14.77 11.22
C LYS A 36 -0.96 -13.53 12.03
N SER A 37 -1.26 -13.72 13.31
CA SER A 37 -1.82 -12.71 14.19
C SER A 37 -1.12 -11.36 14.04
N MET A 38 -1.87 -10.36 13.57
CA MET A 38 -1.54 -8.96 13.81
C MET A 38 -1.88 -8.67 15.29
N GLU A 39 -1.10 -9.26 16.19
CA GLU A 39 -1.14 -8.93 17.61
C GLU A 39 -0.93 -7.42 17.73
N SER A 40 -1.88 -6.76 18.39
CA SER A 40 -1.80 -5.33 18.63
C SER A 40 -0.49 -5.05 19.35
N VAL A 41 0.39 -4.28 18.72
CA VAL A 41 1.56 -3.73 19.39
C VAL A 41 1.05 -2.66 20.35
N VAL A 42 0.56 -3.11 21.50
CA VAL A 42 0.34 -2.27 22.68
C VAL A 42 1.70 -1.67 22.97
N ALA A 43 1.84 -0.37 22.68
CA ALA A 43 3.10 0.33 22.86
C ALA A 43 3.56 0.11 24.30
N ALA A 44 4.81 -0.36 24.46
CA ALA A 44 5.42 -0.41 25.77
C ALA A 44 5.32 1.00 26.39
N PRO A 45 4.96 1.12 27.68
CA PRO A 45 4.83 2.43 28.30
C PRO A 45 6.14 3.19 28.11
N VAL A 46 6.07 4.34 27.44
CA VAL A 46 7.20 5.25 27.37
C VAL A 46 7.42 5.78 28.78
N ASN A 47 8.40 5.21 29.48
CA ASN A 47 8.89 5.77 30.72
C ASN A 47 9.33 7.20 30.44
N ALA A 48 8.52 8.17 30.87
CA ALA A 48 8.92 9.56 30.92
C ALA A 48 10.24 9.66 31.71
N PRO A 49 11.13 10.62 31.38
CA PRO A 49 12.30 10.86 32.20
C PRO A 49 11.87 11.05 33.65
N ASP A 50 12.57 10.42 34.58
CA ASP A 50 12.21 10.42 36.00
C ASP A 50 12.44 11.83 36.59
N VAL A 51 11.43 12.69 36.45
CA VAL A 51 11.45 14.06 36.95
C VAL A 51 11.47 13.97 38.47
N ALA A 52 12.65 14.21 39.06
CA ALA A 52 12.86 14.21 40.49
C ALA A 52 11.73 14.94 41.21
N ALA A 53 10.97 14.18 42.01
CA ALA A 53 9.69 14.62 42.55
C ALA A 53 9.84 15.92 43.34
N ILE A 54 9.33 17.02 42.78
CA ILE A 54 9.39 18.35 43.39
C ILE A 54 8.51 18.30 44.64
N PRO A 55 9.05 18.55 45.86
CA PRO A 55 8.25 18.51 47.08
C PRO A 55 7.06 19.47 47.01
N THR A 56 5.85 18.98 47.29
CA THR A 56 4.61 19.78 47.31
C THR A 56 4.47 20.60 48.59
N ALA A 57 5.56 21.30 48.96
CA ALA A 57 5.73 21.99 50.22
C ALA A 57 6.02 23.49 50.04
N PHE A 58 5.65 24.31 51.02
CA PHE A 58 5.88 25.77 51.00
C PHE A 58 6.19 26.34 52.38
N SER A 59 7.00 27.40 52.43
CA SER A 59 7.28 28.13 53.67
C SER A 59 6.08 28.98 54.11
N TYR A 60 5.63 28.81 55.34
CA TYR A 60 4.70 29.72 56.01
C TYR A 60 5.38 30.40 57.20
N GLN A 61 5.09 31.70 57.41
CA GLN A 61 5.68 32.50 58.48
C GLN A 61 4.65 33.47 59.04
N GLY A 62 4.79 33.87 60.30
CA GLY A 62 3.87 34.79 60.96
C GLY A 62 4.44 35.44 62.21
N PHE A 63 3.73 36.46 62.70
CA PHE A 63 4.04 37.17 63.94
C PHE A 63 2.97 36.92 64.99
N LEU A 64 3.36 36.25 66.08
CA LEU A 64 2.52 36.00 67.24
C LEU A 64 2.69 37.11 68.29
N ARG A 65 1.55 37.53 68.85
CA ARG A 65 1.47 38.45 69.97
C ARG A 65 0.69 37.80 71.10
N LEU A 66 1.08 38.10 72.33
CA LEU A 66 0.29 37.73 73.51
C LEU A 66 -0.89 38.68 73.66
N ALA A 67 -1.84 38.34 74.54
CA ALA A 67 -3.07 39.12 74.76
C ALA A 67 -2.82 40.55 75.30
N ASP A 68 -1.64 40.84 75.84
CA ASP A 68 -1.19 42.18 76.25
C ASP A 68 -0.58 43.00 75.09
N GLY A 69 -0.49 42.43 73.88
CA GLY A 69 0.11 43.03 72.70
C GLY A 69 1.63 42.84 72.56
N SER A 70 2.29 42.27 73.57
CA SER A 70 3.73 41.96 73.54
C SER A 70 4.06 40.86 72.52
N LEU A 71 5.33 40.75 72.14
CA LEU A 71 5.79 39.77 71.15
C LEU A 71 6.10 38.42 71.83
N ALA A 72 5.42 37.36 71.41
CA ALA A 72 5.60 36.03 71.98
C ALA A 72 7.04 35.51 71.79
N THR A 73 7.63 34.88 72.80
CA THR A 73 8.94 34.23 72.70
C THR A 73 8.95 32.96 73.53
N GLY A 74 9.33 31.83 72.92
CA GLY A 74 9.21 30.49 73.53
C GLY A 74 9.00 29.41 72.48
N SER A 75 8.66 28.19 72.91
CA SER A 75 8.23 27.11 72.02
C SER A 75 6.71 26.95 72.09
N TYR A 76 6.06 26.82 70.94
CA TYR A 76 4.60 26.75 70.82
C TYR A 76 4.19 25.64 69.86
N ASP A 77 3.09 24.94 70.16
CA ASP A 77 2.51 23.96 69.23
C ASP A 77 1.58 24.68 68.25
N ILE A 78 1.97 24.69 66.97
CA ILE A 78 1.24 25.39 65.90
C ILE A 78 0.58 24.37 64.98
N THR A 79 -0.74 24.47 64.80
CA THR A 79 -1.49 23.64 63.83
C THR A 79 -2.00 24.51 62.68
N LEU A 80 -1.64 24.12 61.47
CA LEU A 80 -1.99 24.80 60.22
C LEU A 80 -2.96 23.95 59.41
N LYS A 81 -3.96 24.61 58.82
CA LYS A 81 -5.05 23.94 58.10
C LYS A 81 -5.43 24.70 56.83
N ILE A 82 -5.71 23.99 55.76
CA ILE A 82 -6.14 24.58 54.48
C ILE A 82 -7.64 24.32 54.28
N TYR A 83 -8.38 25.34 53.89
CA TYR A 83 -9.84 25.32 53.72
C TYR A 83 -10.27 26.01 52.42
N THR A 84 -11.46 25.67 51.93
CA THR A 84 -12.13 26.40 50.84
C THR A 84 -12.96 27.61 51.31
N THR A 85 -13.13 27.79 52.63
CA THR A 85 -13.94 28.85 53.23
C THR A 85 -13.19 29.65 54.32
N VAL A 86 -13.53 30.93 54.44
CA VAL A 86 -12.95 31.87 55.42
C VAL A 86 -13.31 31.54 56.88
N THR A 87 -14.45 30.88 57.10
CA THR A 87 -14.93 30.36 58.39
C THR A 87 -15.68 29.03 58.17
N GLY A 88 -15.83 28.22 59.22
CA GLY A 88 -16.50 26.92 59.14
C GLY A 88 -15.79 25.94 58.20
N GLY A 89 -16.55 25.04 57.56
CA GLY A 89 -16.04 24.09 56.57
C GLY A 89 -15.18 22.96 57.13
N ALA A 90 -14.98 21.91 56.33
CA ALA A 90 -13.98 20.88 56.59
C ALA A 90 -12.60 21.34 56.07
N ALA A 91 -11.53 20.93 56.75
CA ALA A 91 -10.17 21.18 56.27
C ALA A 91 -9.85 20.20 55.12
N LEU A 92 -9.29 20.72 54.03
CA LEU A 92 -8.71 19.91 52.95
C LEU A 92 -7.37 19.28 53.36
N TYR A 93 -6.68 19.92 54.29
CA TYR A 93 -5.35 19.53 54.77
C TYR A 93 -5.15 20.03 56.21
N THR A 94 -4.35 19.32 57.01
CA THR A 94 -4.02 19.67 58.41
C THR A 94 -2.62 19.15 58.73
N GLU A 95 -1.77 20.00 59.31
CA GLU A 95 -0.43 19.65 59.80
C GLU A 95 -0.15 20.34 61.13
N SER A 96 0.61 19.68 62.01
CA SER A 96 0.86 20.13 63.39
C SER A 96 2.35 20.14 63.71
N PHE A 97 2.88 21.31 64.02
CA PHE A 97 4.28 21.59 64.29
C PHE A 97 4.50 21.75 65.80
N ALA A 98 4.86 20.65 66.45
CA ALA A 98 5.12 20.63 67.88
C ALA A 98 6.43 21.36 68.24
N ASN A 99 6.46 22.08 69.36
CA ASN A 99 7.61 22.83 69.87
C ASN A 99 8.20 23.84 68.85
N THR A 100 7.36 24.48 68.02
CA THR A 100 7.82 25.50 67.06
C THR A 100 8.44 26.67 67.82
N VAL A 101 9.71 26.98 67.53
CA VAL A 101 10.43 28.06 68.22
C VAL A 101 10.01 29.41 67.67
N VAL A 102 9.48 30.26 68.55
CA VAL A 102 9.02 31.61 68.27
C VAL A 102 9.97 32.60 68.94
N ASN A 103 10.53 33.53 68.17
CA ASN A 103 11.50 34.52 68.65
C ASN A 103 11.04 35.94 68.31
N ASN A 104 10.82 36.80 69.30
CA ASN A 104 10.28 38.15 69.11
C ASN A 104 9.01 38.17 68.24
N GLY A 105 8.12 37.21 68.50
CA GLY A 105 6.87 36.97 67.79
C GLY A 105 7.01 36.19 66.49
N ASN A 106 8.18 36.21 65.84
CA ASN A 106 8.36 35.58 64.53
C ASN A 106 8.48 34.05 64.64
N PHE A 107 7.71 33.33 63.81
CA PHE A 107 7.87 31.90 63.56
C PHE A 107 7.91 31.61 62.05
N SER A 108 8.51 30.49 61.67
CA SER A 108 8.47 29.96 60.31
C SER A 108 8.45 28.43 60.33
N VAL A 109 7.69 27.83 59.41
CA VAL A 109 7.51 26.40 59.24
C VAL A 109 7.44 26.06 57.75
N ILE A 110 7.73 24.82 57.37
CA ILE A 110 7.55 24.33 55.99
C ILE A 110 6.32 23.43 55.99
N VAL A 111 5.26 23.88 55.33
CA VAL A 111 3.98 23.16 55.23
C VAL A 111 4.05 22.19 54.06
N GLY A 112 3.74 20.92 54.30
CA GLY A 112 3.74 19.86 53.29
C GLY A 112 4.98 18.97 53.25
N ASP A 113 5.98 19.24 54.11
CA ASP A 113 7.27 18.55 54.11
C ASP A 113 7.23 17.27 54.96
N THR A 114 6.58 17.31 56.13
CA THR A 114 6.39 16.12 56.99
C THR A 114 5.09 15.37 56.64
N THR A 115 4.03 16.10 56.28
CA THR A 115 2.74 15.55 55.85
C THR A 115 2.49 15.93 54.39
N PRO A 116 2.67 15.05 53.39
CA PRO A 116 2.59 15.46 51.98
C PRO A 116 1.22 16.07 51.61
N ILE A 117 1.23 17.24 50.96
CA ILE A 117 0.00 17.86 50.43
C ILE A 117 -0.40 17.13 49.14
N ALA A 118 -1.62 16.57 49.13
CA ALA A 118 -2.20 15.97 47.94
C ALA A 118 -2.45 17.03 46.85
N ALA A 119 -2.06 16.74 45.60
CA ALA A 119 -2.06 17.71 44.49
C ALA A 119 -3.39 18.47 44.34
N GLY A 120 -4.52 17.75 44.39
CA GLY A 120 -5.88 18.30 44.23
C GLY A 120 -6.35 19.24 45.33
N VAL A 121 -5.55 19.51 46.38
CA VAL A 121 -5.81 20.63 47.30
C VAL A 121 -5.72 21.96 46.53
N PHE A 122 -4.77 22.10 45.60
CA PHE A 122 -4.50 23.37 44.91
C PHE A 122 -5.40 23.65 43.69
N ASP A 123 -6.21 22.68 43.26
CA ASP A 123 -7.23 22.85 42.19
C ASP A 123 -8.40 23.77 42.62
N ASN A 124 -8.46 24.13 43.91
CA ASN A 124 -9.54 24.93 44.48
C ASN A 124 -9.32 26.43 44.24
N ALA A 125 -10.20 27.06 43.44
CA ALA A 125 -10.14 28.49 43.08
C ALA A 125 -10.17 29.49 44.26
N ASN A 126 -10.50 29.03 45.47
CA ASN A 126 -10.35 29.78 46.72
C ASN A 126 -9.76 28.88 47.80
N LEU A 127 -8.60 29.27 48.32
CA LEU A 127 -7.97 28.62 49.47
C LEU A 127 -7.72 29.62 50.60
N TYR A 128 -7.91 29.15 51.83
CA TYR A 128 -7.69 29.90 53.06
C TYR A 128 -6.86 29.06 54.02
N ILE A 129 -5.91 29.69 54.71
CA ILE A 129 -5.08 29.06 55.73
C ILE A 129 -5.56 29.50 57.12
N GLY A 130 -5.91 28.52 57.95
CA GLY A 130 -6.24 28.69 59.36
C GLY A 130 -5.03 28.33 60.22
N VAL A 131 -4.80 29.12 61.28
CA VAL A 131 -3.69 28.94 62.22
C VAL A 131 -4.26 28.75 63.61
N THR A 132 -3.87 27.68 64.29
CA THR A 132 -4.16 27.45 65.71
C THR A 132 -2.83 27.42 66.45
N VAL A 133 -2.72 28.11 67.59
CA VAL A 133 -1.53 28.09 68.45
C VAL A 133 -1.98 27.66 69.83
N ALA A 134 -1.57 26.48 70.29
CA ALA A 134 -2.09 25.93 71.53
C ALA A 134 -1.73 26.83 72.74
N PRO A 135 -2.65 27.08 73.68
CA PRO A 135 -3.98 26.48 73.83
C PRO A 135 -5.13 27.25 73.15
N ASP A 136 -4.86 28.33 72.43
CA ASP A 136 -5.87 29.22 71.85
C ASP A 136 -6.65 28.58 70.68
N PRO A 137 -7.90 29.00 70.42
CA PRO A 137 -8.69 28.54 69.27
C PRO A 137 -8.11 29.00 67.93
N GLU A 138 -8.56 28.38 66.83
CA GLU A 138 -8.16 28.77 65.46
C GLU A 138 -8.43 30.26 65.22
N MET A 139 -7.39 30.98 64.78
CA MET A 139 -7.44 32.42 64.54
C MET A 139 -8.33 32.74 63.32
N LEU A 140 -9.27 33.66 63.50
CA LEU A 140 -10.24 34.08 62.49
C LEU A 140 -10.21 35.60 62.27
N PRO A 141 -10.48 36.10 61.04
CA PRO A 141 -10.77 35.34 59.82
C PRO A 141 -9.52 34.67 59.24
N ARG A 142 -9.70 33.53 58.55
CA ARG A 142 -8.58 32.82 57.90
C ARG A 142 -7.98 33.63 56.77
N GLN A 143 -6.65 33.58 56.63
CA GLN A 143 -5.91 34.29 55.59
C GLN A 143 -6.12 33.62 54.23
N ARG A 144 -6.52 34.37 53.19
CA ARG A 144 -6.64 33.84 51.83
C ARG A 144 -5.24 33.59 51.23
N LEU A 145 -5.03 32.41 50.65
CA LEU A 145 -3.83 32.07 49.89
C LEU A 145 -3.94 32.58 48.45
N TYR A 146 -2.81 32.98 47.87
CA TYR A 146 -2.68 33.42 46.48
C TYR A 146 -1.46 32.77 45.83
N PRO A 147 -1.49 32.44 44.52
CA PRO A 147 -0.31 31.99 43.79
C PRO A 147 0.73 33.12 43.65
N VAL A 148 2.01 32.77 43.60
CA VAL A 148 3.08 33.73 43.29
C VAL A 148 3.09 34.07 41.79
N PRO A 149 3.50 35.28 41.37
CA PRO A 149 3.32 35.74 39.98
C PRO A 149 3.93 34.84 38.90
N TRP A 150 5.08 34.19 39.18
CA TRP A 150 5.69 33.25 38.23
C TRP A 150 4.98 31.88 38.20
N ALA A 151 4.36 31.44 39.30
CA ALA A 151 3.54 30.23 39.31
C ALA A 151 2.22 30.43 38.52
N MET A 152 1.70 31.67 38.45
CA MET A 152 0.55 31.98 37.61
C MET A 152 0.82 31.74 36.11
N GLN A 153 2.07 31.88 35.65
CA GLN A 153 2.47 31.53 34.28
C GLN A 153 2.51 30.01 34.09
N ALA A 154 3.05 29.27 35.07
CA ALA A 154 3.12 27.81 35.05
C ALA A 154 1.72 27.14 34.96
N GLY A 155 0.67 27.79 35.47
CA GLY A 155 -0.71 27.31 35.34
C GLY A 155 -1.20 27.12 33.90
N GLN A 156 -0.57 27.76 32.90
CA GLN A 156 -0.89 27.50 31.48
C GLN A 156 -0.37 26.14 30.98
N ALA A 157 0.73 25.62 31.57
CA ALA A 157 1.25 24.30 31.21
C ALA A 157 0.35 23.16 31.73
N ALA A 158 -0.43 23.39 32.79
CA ALA A 158 -1.42 22.42 33.29
C ALA A 158 -2.62 22.22 32.36
N LEU A 159 -2.75 23.02 31.29
CA LEU A 159 -3.79 22.87 30.25
C LEU A 159 -3.28 22.12 29.01
N ALA A 160 -2.04 21.60 29.04
CA ALA A 160 -1.35 21.05 27.87
C ALA A 160 -1.70 19.58 27.51
N ASP A 161 -2.84 19.05 27.98
CA ASP A 161 -3.36 17.74 27.58
C ASP A 161 -3.61 17.62 26.06
N ALA A 162 -3.79 18.75 25.36
CA ALA A 162 -3.93 18.80 23.91
C ALA A 162 -3.23 20.03 23.29
N ALA A 163 -2.17 19.79 22.53
CA ALA A 163 -1.55 20.81 21.69
C ALA A 163 -2.42 21.10 20.45
N THR A 164 -3.33 22.08 20.56
CA THR A 164 -4.23 22.49 19.46
C THR A 164 -3.53 23.24 18.33
N THR A 165 -2.32 23.77 18.58
CA THR A 165 -1.47 24.44 17.59
C THR A 165 -0.02 24.07 17.85
N LEU A 166 0.70 23.59 16.83
CA LEU A 166 2.16 23.52 16.85
C LEU A 166 2.75 24.90 16.50
N VAL A 167 3.82 25.30 17.19
CA VAL A 167 4.58 26.49 16.79
C VAL A 167 5.30 26.27 15.45
N LYS A 168 5.62 27.35 14.74
CA LYS A 168 6.39 27.26 13.49
C LYS A 168 7.71 26.52 13.74
N ASP A 169 8.06 25.63 12.81
CA ASP A 169 9.29 24.82 12.84
C ASP A 169 9.41 23.84 14.04
N ALA A 170 8.30 23.54 14.74
CA ALA A 170 8.25 22.50 15.76
C ALA A 170 8.61 21.12 15.16
N THR A 171 9.51 20.40 15.82
CA THR A 171 9.86 19.01 15.49
C THR A 171 8.99 18.05 16.28
N VAL A 172 8.55 16.96 15.65
CA VAL A 172 7.71 15.91 16.26
C VAL A 172 8.24 14.55 15.81
N ASP A 173 8.73 13.75 16.75
CA ASP A 173 9.44 12.49 16.45
C ASP A 173 8.54 11.37 15.90
N GLY A 174 7.22 11.51 16.00
CA GLY A 174 6.24 10.62 15.38
C GLY A 174 4.82 11.19 15.41
N ILE A 175 4.08 11.06 14.31
CA ILE A 175 2.69 11.53 14.18
C ILE A 175 1.77 10.30 14.11
N ILE A 176 0.92 10.13 15.13
CA ILE A 176 -0.10 9.07 15.19
C ILE A 176 -1.47 9.70 14.94
N ILE A 177 -2.16 9.29 13.87
CA ILE A 177 -3.46 9.86 13.46
C ILE A 177 -4.57 8.83 13.69
N ASN A 178 -5.08 8.76 14.92
CA ASN A 178 -6.16 7.84 15.30
C ASN A 178 -7.54 8.44 14.94
N LYS A 179 -8.10 8.07 13.78
CA LYS A 179 -9.45 8.51 13.39
C LYS A 179 -10.54 7.68 14.07
N GLY A 180 -11.50 8.36 14.71
CA GLY A 180 -12.74 7.76 15.21
C GLY A 180 -13.72 7.32 14.11
N ALA A 181 -14.94 6.95 14.51
CA ALA A 181 -15.97 6.35 13.65
C ALA A 181 -16.70 7.31 12.68
N THR A 182 -16.09 8.43 12.29
CA THR A 182 -16.66 9.39 11.32
C THR A 182 -16.34 9.00 9.87
N ASN A 183 -17.12 9.50 8.90
CA ASN A 183 -16.88 9.28 7.47
C ASN A 183 -15.85 10.25 6.85
N GLU A 184 -15.19 11.08 7.66
CA GLU A 184 -14.22 12.07 7.17
C GLU A 184 -12.81 11.47 6.99
N GLY A 185 -11.93 12.19 6.30
CA GLY A 185 -10.52 11.82 6.15
C GLY A 185 -9.74 12.00 7.45
N ALA A 186 -8.85 11.06 7.77
CA ALA A 186 -8.04 11.10 9.00
C ALA A 186 -7.04 12.28 9.02
N LEU A 187 -6.49 12.60 7.85
CA LEU A 187 -5.58 13.71 7.61
C LEU A 187 -6.15 14.57 6.48
N LYS A 188 -6.31 15.87 6.72
CA LYS A 188 -6.68 16.86 5.71
C LYS A 188 -5.55 17.88 5.57
N VAL A 189 -4.82 17.80 4.46
CA VAL A 189 -3.90 18.87 4.04
C VAL A 189 -4.70 19.84 3.15
N THR A 190 -4.53 21.15 3.36
CA THR A 190 -5.22 22.16 2.55
C THR A 190 -4.37 23.43 2.49
N SER A 191 -4.24 23.97 1.28
CA SER A 191 -3.53 25.19 0.95
C SER A 191 -4.35 25.97 -0.07
N SER A 192 -4.39 27.30 0.08
CA SER A 192 -4.97 28.24 -0.87
C SER A 192 -3.91 29.03 -1.64
N GLY A 193 -2.63 28.68 -1.49
CA GLY A 193 -1.52 29.34 -2.18
C GLY A 193 -1.29 28.78 -3.60
N PRO A 194 -0.83 29.61 -4.55
CA PRO A 194 -0.49 29.18 -5.90
C PRO A 194 0.76 28.28 -5.93
N GLY A 195 0.99 27.63 -7.08
CA GLY A 195 2.10 26.69 -7.30
C GLY A 195 1.75 25.27 -6.87
N TRP A 196 2.51 24.74 -5.92
CA TRP A 196 2.50 23.32 -5.50
C TRP A 196 1.25 22.93 -4.68
N GLY A 197 0.38 23.88 -4.37
CA GLY A 197 -0.91 23.64 -3.73
C GLY A 197 -0.82 22.92 -2.39
N SER A 198 -1.48 21.77 -2.26
CA SER A 198 -1.63 21.02 -1.01
C SER A 198 -0.90 19.67 -1.06
N GLY A 199 0.02 19.39 -0.14
CA GLY A 199 0.73 18.10 -0.15
C GLY A 199 1.69 17.84 1.01
N ILE A 200 2.42 16.73 0.89
CA ILE A 200 3.36 16.19 1.87
C ILE A 200 4.72 15.96 1.18
N ARG A 201 5.83 16.21 1.88
CA ARG A 201 7.20 15.91 1.43
C ARG A 201 7.83 14.80 2.26
N PHE A 202 8.61 13.96 1.60
CA PHE A 202 9.35 12.84 2.17
C PHE A 202 10.83 13.03 1.85
N GLN A 203 11.62 13.47 2.84
CA GLN A 203 13.04 13.75 2.67
C GLN A 203 13.89 12.66 3.29
N ASN A 204 14.63 11.92 2.46
CA ASN A 204 15.70 11.03 2.89
C ASN A 204 17.03 11.80 2.82
N THR A 205 17.50 12.28 3.97
CA THR A 205 18.74 13.04 4.10
C THR A 205 19.99 12.22 3.79
N ALA A 206 20.01 10.93 4.14
CA ALA A 206 21.14 10.03 3.87
C ALA A 206 21.33 9.74 2.37
N ALA A 207 20.24 9.67 1.61
CA ALA A 207 20.26 9.52 0.15
C ALA A 207 20.28 10.88 -0.60
N ASN A 208 20.16 11.99 0.12
CA ASN A 208 19.90 13.34 -0.42
C ASN A 208 18.75 13.36 -1.47
N ARG A 209 17.64 12.68 -1.18
CA ARG A 209 16.44 12.66 -2.04
C ARG A 209 15.22 13.19 -1.31
N THR A 210 14.45 14.03 -1.98
CA THR A 210 13.14 14.51 -1.54
C THR A 210 12.10 14.10 -2.58
N TYR A 211 11.00 13.50 -2.13
CA TYR A 211 9.82 13.21 -2.93
C TYR A 211 8.61 13.98 -2.39
N GLY A 212 7.70 14.36 -3.28
CA GLY A 212 6.48 15.08 -2.96
C GLY A 212 5.24 14.28 -3.39
N ILE A 213 4.19 14.33 -2.57
CA ILE A 213 2.83 13.95 -2.98
C ILE A 213 1.94 15.17 -2.77
N TYR A 214 1.46 15.78 -3.85
CA TYR A 214 0.72 17.04 -3.79
C TYR A 214 -0.33 17.18 -4.89
N VAL A 215 -1.35 18.00 -4.64
CA VAL A 215 -2.28 18.51 -5.66
C VAL A 215 -1.93 19.97 -5.92
N ALA A 216 -1.50 20.27 -7.15
CA ALA A 216 -1.05 21.60 -7.55
C ALA A 216 -2.20 22.48 -8.09
N GLN A 217 -1.88 23.73 -8.45
CA GLN A 217 -2.84 24.70 -8.97
C GLN A 217 -3.49 24.35 -10.32
N ASP A 218 -2.98 23.33 -11.01
CA ASP A 218 -3.53 22.76 -12.25
C ASP A 218 -4.59 21.67 -11.99
N GLY A 219 -4.77 21.26 -10.73
CA GLY A 219 -5.70 20.20 -10.31
C GLY A 219 -5.18 18.78 -10.52
N ILE A 220 -3.92 18.61 -10.93
CA ILE A 220 -3.27 17.29 -11.09
C ILE A 220 -2.81 16.78 -9.71
N TRP A 221 -2.92 15.47 -9.48
CA TRP A 221 -2.35 14.81 -8.30
C TRP A 221 -0.99 14.18 -8.63
N HIS A 222 0.07 14.78 -8.11
CA HIS A 222 1.46 14.47 -8.43
C HIS A 222 2.11 13.53 -7.42
N PHE A 223 2.97 12.64 -7.93
CA PHE A 223 3.97 11.89 -7.19
C PHE A 223 5.34 12.28 -7.76
N ALA A 224 5.92 13.32 -7.18
CA ALA A 224 7.08 14.03 -7.71
C ALA A 224 8.39 13.63 -7.02
N ASP A 225 9.47 13.73 -7.76
CA ASP A 225 10.85 13.68 -7.28
C ASP A 225 11.37 15.13 -7.23
N ASP A 226 11.12 15.81 -6.12
CA ASP A 226 11.50 17.22 -5.89
C ASP A 226 13.01 17.43 -6.13
N THR A 227 13.85 16.45 -5.80
CA THR A 227 15.30 16.48 -6.07
C THR A 227 15.63 16.48 -7.57
N ALA A 228 14.84 15.77 -8.39
CA ALA A 228 14.98 15.77 -9.84
C ALA A 228 14.14 16.85 -10.55
N GLY A 229 13.29 17.59 -9.82
CA GLY A 229 12.38 18.59 -10.38
C GLY A 229 11.34 18.02 -11.34
N ALA A 230 10.90 16.76 -11.15
CA ALA A 230 10.06 16.06 -12.12
C ALA A 230 9.10 15.04 -11.49
N ASP A 231 7.89 14.93 -12.07
CA ASP A 231 6.96 13.85 -11.77
C ASP A 231 7.56 12.48 -12.09
N ARG A 232 7.26 11.49 -11.26
CA ARG A 232 7.45 10.08 -11.60
C ARG A 232 6.15 9.46 -12.09
N PHE A 233 5.06 9.80 -11.41
CA PHE A 233 3.70 9.43 -11.73
C PHE A 233 2.75 10.60 -11.40
N PHE A 234 1.64 10.73 -12.13
CA PHE A 234 0.56 11.64 -11.77
C PHE A 234 -0.82 11.13 -12.23
N VAL A 235 -1.88 11.61 -11.57
CA VAL A 235 -3.28 11.42 -11.98
C VAL A 235 -3.85 12.75 -12.41
N GLY A 236 -4.34 12.83 -13.65
CA GLY A 236 -4.97 14.03 -14.19
C GLY A 236 -6.44 14.18 -13.78
N PRO A 237 -7.06 15.34 -14.09
CA PRO A 237 -8.41 15.69 -13.66
C PRO A 237 -9.53 14.90 -14.37
N LEU A 238 -9.22 14.13 -15.41
CA LEU A 238 -10.14 13.23 -16.11
C LEU A 238 -10.01 11.77 -15.62
N GLY A 239 -9.14 11.50 -14.64
CA GLY A 239 -8.81 10.17 -14.12
C GLY A 239 -7.71 9.44 -14.91
N GLU A 240 -7.02 10.15 -15.80
CA GLU A 240 -5.92 9.64 -16.60
C GLU A 240 -4.66 9.42 -15.74
N MET A 241 -4.04 8.24 -15.87
CA MET A 241 -2.85 7.83 -15.10
C MET A 241 -1.60 7.89 -15.98
N HIS A 242 -0.66 8.76 -15.63
CA HIS A 242 0.58 8.96 -16.39
C HIS A 242 1.81 8.54 -15.60
N THR A 243 2.66 7.71 -16.20
CA THR A 243 4.06 7.53 -15.76
C THR A 243 4.97 8.35 -16.67
N ARG A 244 5.97 9.04 -16.11
CA ARG A 244 6.88 9.90 -16.90
C ARG A 244 8.01 9.13 -17.58
N GLN A 245 8.11 7.83 -17.31
CA GLN A 245 9.09 6.86 -17.78
C GLN A 245 8.38 5.49 -17.89
N ASN A 246 9.11 4.40 -18.08
CA ASN A 246 8.56 3.04 -18.18
C ASN A 246 7.65 2.68 -16.98
N PHE A 247 6.46 2.15 -17.27
CA PHE A 247 5.73 1.31 -16.31
C PHE A 247 6.32 -0.10 -16.35
N ILE A 248 6.80 -0.58 -15.20
CA ILE A 248 7.37 -1.93 -15.04
C ILE A 248 6.55 -2.64 -13.97
N ALA A 249 6.17 -3.89 -14.24
CA ALA A 249 5.44 -4.74 -13.31
C ALA A 249 6.10 -6.11 -13.23
N ASP A 250 6.49 -6.52 -12.02
CA ASP A 250 7.05 -7.86 -11.72
C ASP A 250 5.94 -8.96 -11.66
N GLY A 251 4.76 -8.65 -12.21
CA GLY A 251 3.56 -9.48 -12.17
C GLY A 251 2.56 -9.07 -13.27
N PRO A 252 1.44 -9.78 -13.40
CA PRO A 252 0.53 -9.61 -14.53
C PRO A 252 -0.27 -8.29 -14.46
N ILE A 253 -0.46 -7.67 -15.62
CA ILE A 253 -1.32 -6.49 -15.78
C ILE A 253 -2.73 -6.98 -16.13
N HIS A 254 -3.69 -6.79 -15.23
CA HIS A 254 -5.09 -7.18 -15.43
C HIS A 254 -5.94 -5.96 -15.79
N SER A 255 -6.75 -6.08 -16.85
CA SER A 255 -7.81 -5.12 -17.19
C SER A 255 -9.12 -5.87 -17.38
N ASN A 256 -10.22 -5.31 -16.85
CA ASN A 256 -11.58 -5.82 -17.09
C ASN A 256 -12.19 -5.27 -18.39
N SER A 257 -11.40 -4.56 -19.19
CA SER A 257 -11.77 -3.90 -20.44
C SER A 257 -10.57 -3.91 -21.40
N ASN A 258 -10.61 -3.10 -22.45
CA ASN A 258 -9.55 -3.00 -23.44
C ASN A 258 -8.21 -2.59 -22.82
N VAL A 259 -7.12 -3.05 -23.43
CA VAL A 259 -5.77 -2.48 -23.30
C VAL A 259 -5.36 -2.03 -24.69
N THR A 260 -5.23 -0.72 -24.88
CA THR A 260 -4.85 -0.11 -26.16
C THR A 260 -3.38 0.29 -26.13
N ALA A 261 -2.66 0.07 -27.22
CA ALA A 261 -1.34 0.63 -27.45
C ALA A 261 -1.31 1.26 -28.84
N ASP A 262 -0.97 2.55 -28.92
CA ASP A 262 -0.88 3.30 -30.19
C ASP A 262 0.44 3.06 -30.94
N GLY A 263 1.25 2.11 -30.47
CA GLY A 263 2.54 1.71 -31.02
C GLY A 263 2.73 0.19 -30.99
N PHE A 264 3.98 -0.26 -31.07
CA PHE A 264 4.29 -1.69 -31.14
C PHE A 264 4.16 -2.39 -29.78
N ILE A 265 3.45 -3.52 -29.76
CA ILE A 265 3.50 -4.50 -28.67
C ILE A 265 4.55 -5.55 -29.05
N SER A 266 5.59 -5.69 -28.23
CA SER A 266 6.60 -6.75 -28.37
C SER A 266 6.46 -7.75 -27.23
N ALA A 267 6.41 -9.04 -27.56
CA ALA A 267 6.39 -10.13 -26.60
C ALA A 267 7.56 -11.07 -26.90
N ALA A 268 8.45 -11.26 -25.91
CA ALA A 268 9.57 -12.20 -26.01
C ALA A 268 9.15 -13.67 -25.72
N GLY A 269 7.88 -13.89 -25.41
CA GLY A 269 7.26 -15.19 -25.19
C GLY A 269 5.85 -15.24 -25.78
N ASN A 270 5.12 -16.32 -25.48
CA ASN A 270 3.86 -16.63 -26.16
C ASN A 270 2.75 -15.58 -25.92
N VAL A 271 2.12 -15.12 -27.01
CA VAL A 271 0.87 -14.36 -26.96
C VAL A 271 -0.31 -15.33 -27.06
N VAL A 272 -1.03 -15.53 -25.95
CA VAL A 272 -2.17 -16.48 -25.89
C VAL A 272 -3.49 -15.72 -25.97
N ALA A 273 -4.20 -15.88 -27.09
CA ALA A 273 -5.55 -15.34 -27.27
C ALA A 273 -6.60 -16.45 -27.18
N GLN A 274 -7.52 -16.34 -26.22
CA GLN A 274 -8.70 -17.22 -26.12
C GLN A 274 -9.85 -16.81 -27.07
N GLY A 275 -9.78 -15.59 -27.61
CA GLY A 275 -10.75 -15.02 -28.55
C GLY A 275 -10.16 -14.80 -29.94
N LYS A 276 -10.87 -14.03 -30.78
CA LYS A 276 -10.46 -13.73 -32.15
C LYS A 276 -9.29 -12.73 -32.19
N VAL A 277 -8.19 -13.09 -32.84
CA VAL A 277 -7.17 -12.13 -33.28
C VAL A 277 -7.64 -11.45 -34.58
N VAL A 278 -7.48 -10.12 -34.68
CA VAL A 278 -7.85 -9.35 -35.86
C VAL A 278 -6.70 -8.43 -36.26
N ALA A 279 -6.13 -8.66 -37.43
CA ALA A 279 -5.12 -7.79 -38.04
C ALA A 279 -5.72 -7.10 -39.28
N SER A 280 -6.08 -5.82 -39.16
CA SER A 280 -6.78 -5.07 -40.22
C SER A 280 -5.94 -4.81 -41.47
N GLN A 281 -4.61 -4.90 -41.35
CA GLN A 281 -3.65 -4.81 -42.46
C GLN A 281 -2.96 -6.16 -42.75
N GLY A 282 -3.52 -7.27 -42.23
CA GLY A 282 -2.95 -8.61 -42.37
C GLY A 282 -1.79 -8.90 -41.39
N PHE A 283 -1.23 -10.11 -41.50
CA PHE A 283 -0.03 -10.52 -40.77
C PHE A 283 1.18 -10.40 -41.71
N SER A 284 2.14 -9.53 -41.36
CA SER A 284 3.37 -9.34 -42.13
C SER A 284 4.46 -10.28 -41.64
N GLY A 285 5.07 -11.01 -42.57
CA GLY A 285 6.19 -11.91 -42.29
C GLY A 285 7.54 -11.25 -42.53
N ASN A 286 8.62 -11.97 -42.22
CA ASN A 286 9.95 -11.61 -42.70
C ASN A 286 10.05 -11.92 -44.19
N CYS A 287 10.00 -10.89 -45.04
CA CYS A 287 10.15 -11.06 -46.49
C CYS A 287 11.65 -11.01 -46.84
N THR A 288 12.26 -12.13 -47.22
CA THR A 288 13.64 -12.13 -47.74
C THR A 288 13.72 -11.29 -49.00
N SER A 289 14.44 -10.16 -48.94
CA SER A 289 14.37 -9.12 -49.98
C SER A 289 15.14 -9.47 -51.26
N GLN A 290 14.54 -10.23 -52.17
CA GLN A 290 15.01 -10.34 -53.56
C GLN A 290 14.30 -9.32 -54.45
N TYR A 291 15.05 -8.28 -54.86
CA TYR A 291 14.56 -7.17 -55.66
C TYR A 291 15.05 -7.31 -57.11
N THR A 292 14.23 -7.89 -57.99
CA THR A 292 14.56 -8.10 -59.41
C THR A 292 13.41 -7.64 -60.30
N GLY A 293 13.67 -6.67 -61.19
CA GLY A 293 12.76 -6.34 -62.30
C GLY A 293 11.65 -5.30 -62.02
N GLY A 294 11.75 -4.50 -60.96
CA GLY A 294 10.90 -3.30 -60.76
C GLY A 294 9.46 -3.53 -60.29
N ASN A 295 8.97 -4.77 -60.26
CA ASN A 295 7.77 -5.15 -59.53
C ASN A 295 8.14 -5.60 -58.11
N THR A 296 7.44 -5.08 -57.09
CA THR A 296 7.58 -5.58 -55.72
C THR A 296 7.03 -7.00 -55.65
N ILE A 297 7.89 -7.98 -55.40
CA ILE A 297 7.45 -9.35 -55.08
C ILE A 297 6.84 -9.30 -53.68
N ILE A 298 5.51 -9.21 -53.64
CA ILE A 298 4.74 -9.42 -52.43
C ILE A 298 4.90 -10.92 -52.08
N CYS A 299 5.54 -11.21 -50.95
CA CYS A 299 5.63 -12.55 -50.38
C CYS A 299 4.29 -12.96 -49.74
N ASN A 300 4.21 -14.15 -49.14
CA ASN A 300 3.08 -14.58 -48.32
C ASN A 300 1.74 -14.68 -49.10
N ASN A 301 1.80 -14.98 -50.40
CA ASN A 301 0.64 -15.00 -51.30
C ASN A 301 0.06 -16.41 -51.53
N ASP A 302 0.46 -17.36 -50.70
CA ASP A 302 0.23 -18.79 -50.88
C ASP A 302 0.03 -19.52 -49.54
N VAL A 303 -0.71 -20.62 -49.62
CA VAL A 303 -0.93 -21.58 -48.53
C VAL A 303 -0.16 -22.85 -48.88
N ALA A 304 0.70 -23.28 -47.96
CA ALA A 304 1.58 -24.42 -48.14
C ALA A 304 1.39 -25.49 -47.06
N GLU A 305 1.79 -26.71 -47.39
CA GLU A 305 1.85 -27.85 -46.48
C GLU A 305 3.23 -28.51 -46.60
N THR A 306 3.74 -29.06 -45.50
CA THR A 306 5.01 -29.77 -45.50
C THR A 306 4.84 -31.23 -45.94
N PHE A 307 5.69 -31.68 -46.86
CA PHE A 307 5.75 -33.08 -47.31
C PHE A 307 7.14 -33.66 -47.08
N ALA A 308 7.22 -34.99 -46.90
CA ALA A 308 8.51 -35.69 -46.88
C ALA A 308 9.15 -35.70 -48.27
N THR A 309 10.47 -35.79 -48.35
CA THR A 309 11.25 -35.94 -49.59
C THR A 309 12.52 -36.74 -49.30
N ASP A 310 13.08 -37.41 -50.32
CA ASP A 310 14.41 -38.08 -50.24
C ASP A 310 15.53 -37.26 -50.89
N GLN A 311 15.19 -36.07 -51.39
CA GLN A 311 16.10 -35.17 -52.08
C GLN A 311 15.86 -33.73 -51.63
N GLN A 312 16.95 -32.99 -51.47
CA GLN A 312 16.90 -31.55 -51.21
C GLN A 312 16.21 -30.84 -52.38
N THR A 313 15.18 -30.05 -52.07
CA THR A 313 14.47 -29.21 -53.05
C THR A 313 14.77 -27.74 -52.80
N GLU A 314 14.74 -26.92 -53.84
CA GLU A 314 14.88 -25.46 -53.75
C GLU A 314 13.55 -24.75 -54.04
N PRO A 315 13.35 -23.50 -53.58
CA PRO A 315 12.19 -22.70 -53.95
C PRO A 315 11.98 -22.59 -55.46
N GLY A 316 10.73 -22.79 -55.89
CA GLY A 316 10.32 -22.79 -57.28
C GLY A 316 10.44 -24.13 -58.01
N ASP A 317 10.92 -25.19 -57.37
CA ASP A 317 10.85 -26.56 -57.91
C ASP A 317 9.40 -27.06 -58.04
N LEU A 318 9.12 -27.79 -59.12
CA LEU A 318 7.84 -28.45 -59.37
C LEU A 318 7.88 -29.88 -58.82
N VAL A 319 6.90 -30.27 -58.00
CA VAL A 319 6.90 -31.57 -57.32
C VAL A 319 5.64 -32.39 -57.58
N VAL A 320 5.84 -33.71 -57.64
CA VAL A 320 4.81 -34.76 -57.81
C VAL A 320 4.83 -35.70 -56.60
N PHE A 321 3.73 -36.42 -56.33
CA PHE A 321 3.72 -37.44 -55.28
C PHE A 321 4.64 -38.61 -55.63
N THR A 322 5.37 -39.13 -54.64
CA THR A 322 6.17 -40.35 -54.78
C THR A 322 5.26 -41.58 -54.80
N PRO A 323 5.29 -42.43 -55.85
CA PRO A 323 4.31 -43.51 -56.05
C PRO A 323 4.64 -44.81 -55.28
N GLU A 324 5.27 -44.70 -54.12
CA GLU A 324 5.72 -45.85 -53.30
C GLU A 324 4.87 -46.01 -52.03
N ASP A 325 4.68 -47.26 -51.59
CA ASP A 325 4.10 -47.56 -50.29
C ASP A 325 5.04 -47.06 -49.17
N ARG A 326 4.62 -46.01 -48.47
CA ARG A 326 5.38 -45.35 -47.39
C ARG A 326 4.48 -44.96 -46.23
N ASP A 327 5.04 -44.94 -45.02
CA ASP A 327 4.32 -44.58 -43.78
C ASP A 327 3.88 -43.10 -43.73
N MET A 328 4.43 -42.25 -44.60
CA MET A 328 4.07 -40.83 -44.74
C MET A 328 4.03 -40.41 -46.22
N THR A 329 3.13 -39.48 -46.55
CA THR A 329 3.03 -38.88 -47.88
C THR A 329 4.32 -38.13 -48.24
N ALA A 330 5.01 -38.61 -49.26
CA ALA A 330 6.24 -38.03 -49.78
C ALA A 330 6.04 -37.43 -51.18
N VAL A 331 6.86 -36.45 -51.50
CA VAL A 331 6.95 -35.83 -52.83
C VAL A 331 8.37 -35.95 -53.37
N ARG A 332 8.50 -35.79 -54.69
CA ARG A 332 9.77 -35.72 -55.41
C ARG A 332 9.70 -34.66 -56.51
N LEU A 333 10.85 -34.25 -57.02
CA LEU A 333 10.91 -33.44 -58.24
C LEU A 333 10.16 -34.14 -59.39
N SER A 334 9.45 -33.34 -60.18
CA SER A 334 8.93 -33.81 -61.47
C SER A 334 10.09 -33.96 -62.46
N THR A 335 10.11 -35.07 -63.21
CA THR A 335 11.21 -35.42 -64.12
C THR A 335 10.76 -35.62 -65.57
N GLU A 336 9.46 -35.81 -65.81
CA GLU A 336 8.92 -36.16 -67.14
C GLU A 336 7.92 -35.11 -67.67
N PRO A 337 7.88 -34.84 -68.99
CA PRO A 337 6.85 -33.99 -69.57
C PRO A 337 5.44 -34.56 -69.36
N TYR A 338 4.52 -33.69 -68.90
CA TYR A 338 3.12 -34.05 -68.60
C TYR A 338 2.94 -35.13 -67.52
N GLU A 339 3.89 -35.23 -66.59
CA GLU A 339 3.83 -36.14 -65.46
C GLU A 339 2.54 -35.93 -64.61
N PRO A 340 1.76 -36.99 -64.33
CA PRO A 340 0.53 -36.88 -63.55
C PRO A 340 0.83 -36.64 -62.07
N MET A 341 -0.19 -36.22 -61.31
CA MET A 341 -0.11 -36.04 -59.85
C MET A 341 0.91 -34.99 -59.39
N ILE A 342 1.05 -33.90 -60.14
CA ILE A 342 1.64 -32.64 -59.66
C ILE A 342 0.91 -32.20 -58.39
N VAL A 343 1.68 -31.97 -57.32
CA VAL A 343 1.18 -31.56 -56.00
C VAL A 343 1.15 -30.04 -55.91
N GLY A 344 2.21 -29.40 -56.38
CA GLY A 344 2.38 -27.95 -56.31
C GLY A 344 3.83 -27.56 -56.57
N VAL A 345 4.22 -26.41 -56.02
CA VAL A 345 5.53 -25.78 -56.20
C VAL A 345 6.16 -25.54 -54.84
N VAL A 346 7.46 -25.78 -54.69
CA VAL A 346 8.18 -25.51 -53.44
C VAL A 346 8.19 -24.01 -53.15
N SER A 347 7.60 -23.59 -52.03
CA SER A 347 7.36 -22.17 -51.74
C SER A 347 8.62 -21.44 -51.28
N THR A 348 8.72 -20.16 -51.64
CA THR A 348 9.81 -19.28 -51.19
C THR A 348 9.54 -18.59 -49.85
N ASN A 349 8.28 -18.22 -49.57
CA ASN A 349 7.89 -17.53 -48.33
C ASN A 349 6.36 -17.54 -48.15
N PRO A 350 5.78 -18.66 -47.70
CA PRO A 350 4.34 -18.88 -47.63
C PRO A 350 3.62 -18.03 -46.57
N GLY A 351 2.37 -17.64 -46.86
CA GLY A 351 1.55 -16.83 -45.95
C GLY A 351 0.89 -17.63 -44.83
N LEU A 352 0.73 -18.94 -45.05
CA LEU A 352 0.19 -19.91 -44.11
C LEU A 352 0.85 -21.26 -44.38
N VAL A 353 1.45 -21.89 -43.36
CA VAL A 353 2.02 -23.24 -43.46
C VAL A 353 1.37 -24.17 -42.45
N PHE A 354 1.00 -25.35 -42.92
CA PHE A 354 0.69 -26.50 -42.06
C PHE A 354 1.89 -27.46 -42.03
N ASP A 355 2.38 -27.75 -40.83
CA ASP A 355 3.54 -28.63 -40.59
C ASP A 355 3.20 -29.60 -39.47
N GLN A 356 2.78 -30.82 -39.85
CA GLN A 356 2.48 -31.93 -38.92
C GLN A 356 1.51 -31.54 -37.78
N GLY A 357 0.54 -30.66 -38.06
CA GLY A 357 -0.45 -30.16 -37.11
C GLY A 357 -0.05 -28.86 -36.38
N GLN A 358 1.15 -28.33 -36.60
CA GLN A 358 1.47 -26.93 -36.29
C GLN A 358 1.01 -26.01 -37.43
N THR A 359 0.64 -24.78 -37.09
CA THR A 359 0.20 -23.75 -38.04
C THR A 359 1.07 -22.52 -37.90
N TYR A 360 1.82 -22.18 -38.94
CA TYR A 360 2.64 -20.97 -38.99
C TYR A 360 1.97 -19.91 -39.86
N LEU A 361 1.89 -18.67 -39.35
CA LEU A 361 1.34 -17.51 -40.06
C LEU A 361 2.46 -16.59 -40.51
N ALA A 362 2.41 -16.16 -41.77
CA ALA A 362 3.33 -15.18 -42.36
C ALA A 362 4.81 -15.56 -42.14
N GLY A 363 5.18 -16.79 -42.49
CA GLY A 363 6.39 -17.45 -42.02
C GLY A 363 7.52 -17.54 -43.03
N ASP A 364 8.72 -17.18 -42.56
CA ASP A 364 9.99 -17.63 -43.17
C ASP A 364 10.08 -19.15 -43.07
N ASN A 365 10.16 -19.83 -44.22
CA ASN A 365 10.16 -21.28 -44.32
C ASN A 365 11.57 -21.89 -44.51
N ALA A 366 12.65 -21.10 -44.41
CA ALA A 366 14.02 -21.57 -44.63
C ALA A 366 14.47 -22.67 -43.65
N ASN A 367 13.82 -22.80 -42.49
CA ASN A 367 14.05 -23.86 -41.50
C ASN A 367 13.10 -25.08 -41.68
N LEU A 368 12.23 -25.07 -42.68
CA LEU A 368 11.24 -26.12 -42.97
C LEU A 368 11.56 -26.90 -44.26
N ILE A 369 12.38 -26.32 -45.14
CA ILE A 369 12.96 -27.00 -46.31
C ILE A 369 14.32 -27.59 -45.89
N THR A 370 14.47 -28.89 -46.08
CA THR A 370 15.58 -29.75 -45.64
C THR A 370 15.72 -30.93 -46.61
N ASP A 371 16.72 -31.79 -46.40
CA ASP A 371 16.93 -32.97 -47.24
C ASP A 371 15.82 -34.03 -47.07
N GLU A 372 15.09 -34.00 -45.95
CA GLU A 372 14.03 -34.96 -45.58
C GLU A 372 12.60 -34.38 -45.67
N LYS A 373 12.45 -33.05 -45.70
CA LYS A 373 11.16 -32.33 -45.68
C LYS A 373 11.18 -31.10 -46.57
N THR A 374 10.12 -30.88 -47.35
CA THR A 374 9.93 -29.70 -48.20
C THR A 374 8.58 -29.02 -47.95
N VAL A 375 8.41 -27.79 -48.43
CA VAL A 375 7.25 -26.91 -48.17
C VAL A 375 6.56 -26.61 -49.49
N VAL A 376 5.46 -27.29 -49.78
CA VAL A 376 4.79 -27.24 -51.08
C VAL A 376 3.59 -26.30 -51.01
N ALA A 377 3.59 -25.25 -51.81
CA ALA A 377 2.45 -24.37 -51.99
C ALA A 377 1.34 -25.08 -52.79
N MET A 378 0.20 -25.25 -52.14
CA MET A 378 -0.98 -25.95 -52.68
C MET A 378 -1.95 -24.99 -53.39
N VAL A 379 -1.94 -23.71 -53.00
CA VAL A 379 -2.73 -22.65 -53.65
C VAL A 379 -2.09 -21.29 -53.40
N GLY A 380 -2.01 -20.44 -54.43
CA GLY A 380 -1.51 -19.06 -54.31
C GLY A 380 -0.68 -18.59 -55.48
N ARG A 381 0.15 -17.57 -55.25
CA ARG A 381 1.12 -17.04 -56.24
C ARG A 381 2.53 -17.41 -55.82
N VAL A 382 3.09 -18.42 -56.49
CA VAL A 382 4.42 -18.99 -56.20
C VAL A 382 5.37 -18.67 -57.36
N PRO A 383 6.60 -18.19 -57.12
CA PRO A 383 7.63 -18.16 -58.15
C PRO A 383 7.97 -19.59 -58.58
N THR A 384 8.02 -19.87 -59.88
CA THR A 384 8.43 -21.17 -60.44
C THR A 384 9.75 -21.06 -61.18
N LYS A 385 10.59 -22.09 -61.09
CA LYS A 385 11.69 -22.29 -62.04
C LYS A 385 11.12 -22.68 -63.40
N PHE A 386 11.77 -22.26 -64.48
CA PHE A 386 11.36 -22.60 -65.84
C PHE A 386 12.54 -22.65 -66.82
N SER A 387 12.33 -23.35 -67.94
CA SER A 387 13.24 -23.40 -69.09
C SER A 387 12.49 -22.94 -70.35
N LEU A 388 13.21 -22.40 -71.32
CA LEU A 388 12.70 -22.03 -72.65
C LEU A 388 13.12 -23.04 -73.75
N GLU A 389 13.77 -24.14 -73.37
CA GLU A 389 14.29 -25.17 -74.28
C GLU A 389 13.18 -25.81 -75.14
N ASN A 390 12.00 -26.01 -74.55
CA ASN A 390 10.81 -26.52 -75.25
C ASN A 390 9.89 -25.41 -75.79
N GLY A 391 10.41 -24.18 -75.93
CA GLY A 391 9.70 -23.03 -76.50
C GLY A 391 9.30 -21.94 -75.49
N SER A 392 8.69 -20.87 -76.00
CA SER A 392 8.30 -19.70 -75.20
C SER A 392 7.14 -19.99 -74.25
N ILE A 393 7.38 -19.85 -72.95
CA ILE A 393 6.31 -19.77 -71.96
C ILE A 393 5.68 -18.38 -72.07
N ASN A 394 4.38 -18.35 -72.37
CA ASN A 394 3.59 -17.12 -72.47
C ASN A 394 2.83 -16.88 -71.16
N ILE A 395 2.61 -15.61 -70.83
CA ILE A 395 1.70 -15.22 -69.74
C ILE A 395 0.27 -15.50 -70.23
N GLY A 396 -0.53 -16.15 -69.39
CA GLY A 396 -1.96 -16.45 -69.63
C GLY A 396 -2.90 -15.38 -69.10
#